data_AF-A0A8S3JQI7-F1
#
_entry.id   AF-A0A8S3JQI7-F1
#
_cell.length_a   1.000
_cell.length_b   1.000
_cell.length_c   1.000
_cell.angle_alpha   90.00
_cell.angle_beta   90.00
_cell.angle_gamma   90.00
#
_symmetry.space_group_name_H-M   'P 1'
#
loop_
_entity.id
_entity.type
_entity.pdbx_description
1 polymer ?
#
loop_
_entity_poly.entity_id
_entity_poly.type
_entity_poly.pdbx_seq_one_letter_code
_entity_poly.pdbx_strand_id
1 'polypeptide(L)'
;RSSTKKNIVGVSPEPYLDLMSNPFDKRQWNYLSLGPSYIRLNQSAIRPKHQQETEIEKQHKGIYSKVETHLTGYSHHIPRNNPIFKKYSDHLLDYFNDTYFTPLSCKDQLISREQAQILGSIRRIIQNMNLIIRVTDKGNNLYIGSAIEFEKKAQKFFSDTNAFIELSSNPFNEILDKVTQL
;
A
#
# COMPACT_ATOMS: atom_id res chain seq x y z
N ARG A 1 -5.16 13.52 -32.15
CA ARG A 1 -3.89 13.90 -31.47
C ARG A 1 -4.00 13.42 -30.02
N SER A 2 -3.44 12.25 -29.70
CA SER A 2 -3.47 11.68 -28.35
C SER A 2 -2.32 12.26 -27.54
N SER A 3 -2.63 12.82 -26.37
CA SER A 3 -1.68 13.35 -25.40
C SER A 3 -1.13 12.19 -24.58
N THR A 4 0.02 11.64 -24.98
CA THR A 4 0.77 10.68 -24.18
C THR A 4 1.39 11.44 -23.00
N LYS A 5 0.85 11.22 -21.80
CA LYS A 5 1.47 11.70 -20.55
C LYS A 5 2.85 11.03 -20.41
N LYS A 6 3.89 11.86 -20.41
CA LYS A 6 5.28 11.45 -20.24
C LYS A 6 5.51 11.06 -18.78
N ASN A 7 6.05 9.87 -18.54
CA ASN A 7 6.47 9.41 -17.22
C ASN A 7 8.00 9.53 -17.13
N ILE A 8 8.49 10.39 -16.26
CA ILE A 8 9.91 10.51 -15.93
C ILE A 8 10.12 9.80 -14.60
N VAL A 9 11.00 8.80 -14.57
CA VAL A 9 11.38 8.09 -13.33
C VAL A 9 12.79 8.52 -12.95
N GLY A 10 12.92 9.19 -11.82
CA GLY A 10 14.21 9.64 -11.28
C GLY A 10 14.34 9.32 -9.79
N VAL A 11 15.55 8.92 -9.38
CA VAL A 11 15.92 8.64 -7.99
C VAL A 11 16.86 9.77 -7.54
N SER A 12 16.38 10.65 -6.65
CA SER A 12 17.16 11.80 -6.17
C SER A 12 18.01 11.41 -4.95
N PRO A 13 19.32 11.74 -4.92
CA PRO A 13 20.24 11.23 -3.92
C PRO A 13 20.48 12.12 -2.68
N GLU A 14 19.60 13.08 -2.39
CA GLU A 14 19.82 14.07 -1.33
C GLU A 14 18.69 14.11 -0.29
N PRO A 15 18.98 13.85 1.00
CA PRO A 15 18.00 13.99 2.07
C PRO A 15 17.96 15.45 2.57
N TYR A 16 16.93 16.20 2.22
CA TYR A 16 16.64 17.50 2.85
C TYR A 16 15.34 17.42 3.63
N LEU A 17 15.43 17.55 4.96
CA LEU A 17 14.30 17.97 5.80
C LEU A 17 14.22 19.50 5.71
N ASP A 18 13.68 20.00 4.60
CA ASP A 18 13.43 21.44 4.40
C ASP A 18 11.93 21.69 4.53
N LEU A 19 11.42 21.51 5.75
CA LEU A 19 10.08 21.95 6.13
C LEU A 19 10.21 23.38 6.65
N MET A 20 9.85 24.37 5.84
CA MET A 20 9.72 25.78 6.27
C MET A 20 8.77 25.95 7.47
N SER A 21 7.96 24.94 7.82
CA SER A 21 7.41 24.69 9.15
C SER A 21 6.83 23.27 9.16
N ASN A 22 6.95 22.52 10.26
CA ASN A 22 6.28 21.23 10.39
C ASN A 22 4.76 21.45 10.44
N PRO A 23 3.98 21.03 9.42
CA PRO A 23 2.54 21.26 9.41
C PRO A 23 1.77 20.26 10.29
N PHE A 24 2.48 19.27 10.83
CA PHE A 24 1.90 18.22 11.66
C PHE A 24 2.04 18.53 13.14
N ASP A 25 1.00 18.24 13.90
CA ASP A 25 1.08 18.27 15.36
C ASP A 25 1.99 17.14 15.89
N LYS A 26 2.28 17.17 17.19
CA LYS A 26 3.15 16.18 17.85
C LYS A 26 2.65 14.73 17.68
N ARG A 27 1.33 14.48 17.69
CA ARG A 27 0.77 13.13 17.57
C ARG A 27 0.89 12.62 16.14
N GLN A 28 0.57 13.47 15.17
CA GLN A 28 0.71 13.18 13.74
C GLN A 28 2.17 12.94 13.36
N TRP A 29 3.08 13.77 13.88
CA TRP A 29 4.51 13.61 13.68
C TRP A 29 5.03 12.29 14.26
N ASN A 30 4.64 11.96 15.49
CA ASN A 30 4.98 10.68 16.09
C ASN A 30 4.42 9.48 15.30
N TYR A 31 3.22 9.61 14.74
CA TYR A 31 2.64 8.57 13.89
C TYR A 31 3.42 8.39 12.59
N LEU A 32 3.92 9.48 11.99
CA LEU A 32 4.74 9.43 10.78
C LEU A 32 6.14 8.85 11.04
N SER A 33 6.73 9.13 12.19
CA SER A 33 8.10 8.71 12.51
C SER A 33 8.19 7.27 13.01
N LEU A 34 7.25 6.85 13.86
CA LEU A 34 7.25 5.51 14.46
C LEU A 34 6.36 4.52 13.68
N GLY A 35 5.53 5.04 12.77
CA GLY A 35 4.47 4.27 12.16
C GLY A 35 3.32 3.99 13.13
N PRO A 36 2.30 3.24 12.68
CA PRO A 36 1.23 2.82 13.56
C PRO A 36 1.80 1.96 14.69
N SER A 37 1.61 2.40 15.94
CA SER A 37 2.03 1.65 17.14
C SER A 37 1.24 0.35 17.33
N TYR A 38 0.25 0.10 16.48
CA TYR A 38 -0.58 -1.09 16.44
C TYR A 38 -0.75 -1.52 14.99
N ILE A 39 -0.02 -2.56 14.57
CA ILE A 39 -0.30 -3.24 13.30
C ILE A 39 -1.48 -4.18 13.56
N ARG A 40 -2.67 -3.80 13.09
CA ARG A 40 -3.87 -4.64 13.25
C ARG A 40 -3.66 -5.99 12.57
N LEU A 41 -3.80 -7.07 13.33
CA LEU A 41 -4.50 -8.24 12.82
C LEU A 41 -5.97 -7.82 12.66
N ASN A 42 -6.55 -8.02 11.47
CA ASN A 42 -7.94 -7.70 11.15
C ASN A 42 -8.28 -6.19 11.08
N GLN A 43 -7.77 -5.48 10.07
CA GLN A 43 -8.24 -4.12 9.70
C GLN A 43 -9.73 -4.06 9.35
N SER A 44 -10.33 -5.21 9.10
CA SER A 44 -11.65 -5.42 8.54
C SER A 44 -12.75 -5.24 9.57
N ALA A 45 -12.54 -5.62 10.84
CA ALA A 45 -13.54 -5.49 11.92
C ALA A 45 -14.09 -4.07 12.14
N ILE A 46 -13.41 -3.04 11.63
CA ILE A 46 -13.83 -1.63 11.76
C ILE A 46 -14.49 -1.10 10.48
N ARG A 47 -14.41 -1.87 9.39
CA ARG A 47 -15.07 -1.55 8.12
C ARG A 47 -16.55 -1.93 8.20
N PRO A 48 -17.43 -1.31 7.40
CA PRO A 48 -18.81 -1.78 7.26
C PRO A 48 -18.86 -3.27 6.90
N LYS A 49 -19.84 -4.00 7.46
CA LYS A 49 -20.02 -5.44 7.25
C LYS A 49 -19.95 -5.84 5.77
N HIS A 50 -20.62 -5.09 4.90
CA HIS A 50 -20.62 -5.34 3.46
C HIS A 50 -19.22 -5.31 2.82
N GLN A 51 -18.34 -4.40 3.26
CA GLN A 51 -16.95 -4.35 2.78
C GLN A 51 -16.16 -5.57 3.27
N GLN A 52 -16.40 -6.01 4.50
CA GLN A 52 -15.78 -7.21 5.06
C GLN A 52 -16.16 -8.44 4.25
N GLU A 53 -17.44 -8.61 3.94
CA GLU A 53 -17.96 -9.72 3.12
C GLU A 53 -17.31 -9.74 1.72
N THR A 54 -17.17 -8.58 1.08
CA THR A 54 -16.51 -8.46 -0.24
C THR A 54 -15.03 -8.84 -0.17
N GLU A 55 -14.34 -8.46 0.91
CA GLU A 55 -12.93 -8.81 1.13
C GLU A 55 -12.74 -10.30 1.40
N ILE A 56 -13.62 -10.89 2.21
CA ILE A 56 -13.66 -12.34 2.48
C ILE A 56 -13.83 -13.08 1.16
N GLU A 57 -14.82 -12.72 0.34
CA GLU A 57 -15.06 -13.36 -0.96
C GLU A 57 -13.83 -13.29 -1.88
N LYS A 58 -13.23 -12.10 -1.99
CA LYS A 58 -12.05 -11.89 -2.84
C LYS A 58 -10.84 -12.69 -2.36
N GLN A 59 -10.56 -12.69 -1.06
CA GLN A 59 -9.42 -13.40 -0.48
C GLN A 59 -9.62 -14.91 -0.51
N HIS A 60 -10.83 -15.38 -0.18
CA HIS A 60 -11.22 -16.78 -0.30
C HIS A 60 -10.97 -17.29 -1.71
N LYS A 61 -11.55 -16.64 -2.72
CA LYS A 61 -11.36 -17.02 -4.11
C LYS A 61 -9.88 -17.00 -4.50
N GLY A 62 -9.14 -15.95 -4.15
CA GLY A 62 -7.73 -15.81 -4.50
C GLY A 62 -6.85 -16.91 -3.92
N ILE A 63 -7.02 -17.23 -2.63
CA ILE A 63 -6.24 -18.28 -1.96
C ILE A 63 -6.69 -19.67 -2.42
N TYR A 64 -8.00 -19.91 -2.48
CA TYR A 64 -8.56 -21.18 -2.93
C TYR A 64 -8.07 -21.54 -4.33
N SER A 65 -8.20 -20.63 -5.30
CA SER A 65 -7.76 -20.89 -6.68
C SER A 65 -6.26 -21.16 -6.79
N LYS A 66 -5.42 -20.49 -5.99
CA LYS A 66 -3.97 -20.75 -5.96
C LYS A 66 -3.66 -22.15 -5.46
N VAL A 67 -4.29 -22.55 -4.35
CA VAL A 67 -4.10 -23.89 -3.77
C VAL A 67 -4.65 -24.98 -4.69
N GLU A 68 -5.86 -24.80 -5.22
CA GLU A 68 -6.47 -25.74 -6.17
C GLU A 68 -5.62 -25.91 -7.43
N THR A 69 -5.14 -24.81 -8.01
CA THR A 69 -4.27 -24.85 -9.20
C THR A 69 -2.97 -25.58 -8.88
N HIS A 70 -2.33 -25.25 -7.76
CA HIS A 70 -1.09 -25.90 -7.34
C HIS A 70 -1.28 -27.40 -7.11
N LEU A 71 -2.38 -27.81 -6.45
CA LEU A 71 -2.68 -29.20 -6.12
C LEU A 71 -3.34 -30.00 -7.25
N THR A 72 -3.62 -29.38 -8.40
CA THR A 72 -4.15 -30.09 -9.59
C THR A 72 -3.19 -30.10 -10.78
N GLY A 73 -2.14 -29.27 -10.77
CA GLY A 73 -1.19 -29.11 -11.88
C GLY A 73 0.01 -30.08 -12.00
N TYR A 74 0.21 -31.08 -11.13
CA TYR A 74 1.37 -32.01 -11.21
C TYR A 74 0.96 -33.49 -11.36
N SER A 75 1.92 -34.36 -11.68
CA SER A 75 1.69 -35.77 -12.09
C SER A 75 1.20 -36.72 -10.99
N HIS A 76 1.25 -36.34 -9.71
CA HIS A 76 0.85 -37.16 -8.56
C HIS A 76 -0.34 -36.57 -7.78
N HIS A 77 -1.19 -35.80 -8.47
CA HIS A 77 -2.09 -34.84 -7.85
C HIS A 77 -3.51 -35.31 -7.57
N ILE A 78 -4.14 -34.53 -6.69
CA ILE A 78 -5.51 -34.71 -6.23
C ILE A 78 -6.46 -34.22 -7.35
N PRO A 79 -7.40 -35.05 -7.82
CA PRO A 79 -8.41 -34.64 -8.80
C PRO A 79 -9.25 -33.46 -8.29
N ARG A 80 -9.62 -32.50 -9.15
CA ARG A 80 -10.45 -31.33 -8.79
C ARG A 80 -11.77 -31.68 -8.10
N ASN A 81 -12.36 -32.82 -8.45
CA ASN A 81 -13.59 -33.31 -7.86
C ASN A 81 -13.39 -34.02 -6.51
N ASN A 82 -12.16 -34.09 -6.00
CA ASN A 82 -11.90 -34.70 -4.70
C ASN A 82 -12.58 -33.87 -3.59
N PRO A 83 -13.32 -34.52 -2.66
CA PRO A 83 -14.04 -33.82 -1.59
C PRO A 83 -13.14 -32.99 -0.67
N ILE A 84 -11.82 -33.23 -0.67
CA ILE A 84 -10.86 -32.43 0.10
C ILE A 84 -10.87 -30.95 -0.29
N PHE A 85 -11.10 -30.61 -1.57
CA PHE A 85 -11.16 -29.23 -2.01
C PHE A 85 -12.36 -28.49 -1.44
N LYS A 86 -13.53 -29.15 -1.38
CA LYS A 86 -14.71 -28.60 -0.72
C LYS A 86 -14.46 -28.38 0.77
N LYS A 87 -13.94 -29.39 1.47
CA LYS A 87 -13.59 -29.26 2.90
C LYS A 87 -12.62 -28.11 3.16
N TYR A 88 -11.60 -27.98 2.31
CA TYR A 88 -10.64 -26.89 2.39
C TYR A 88 -11.30 -25.52 2.16
N SER A 89 -12.16 -25.40 1.14
CA SER A 89 -12.92 -24.19 0.87
C SER A 89 -13.79 -23.79 2.05
N ASP A 90 -14.50 -24.74 2.65
CA ASP A 90 -15.37 -24.51 3.80
C ASP A 90 -14.55 -24.05 5.02
N HIS A 91 -13.47 -24.76 5.37
CA HIS A 91 -12.58 -24.37 6.47
C HIS A 91 -11.91 -23.00 6.26
N LEU A 92 -11.55 -22.67 5.02
CA LEU A 92 -10.97 -21.37 4.69
C LEU A 92 -11.98 -20.25 4.89
N LEU A 93 -13.24 -20.49 4.50
CA LEU A 93 -14.33 -19.53 4.70
C LEU A 93 -14.63 -19.35 6.20
N ASP A 94 -14.70 -20.43 6.97
CA ASP A 94 -14.88 -20.39 8.42
C ASP A 94 -13.77 -19.60 9.10
N TYR A 95 -12.51 -19.89 8.74
CA TYR A 95 -11.35 -19.14 9.23
C TYR A 95 -11.45 -17.64 8.93
N PHE A 96 -11.87 -17.26 7.73
CA PHE A 96 -12.05 -15.85 7.39
C PHE A 96 -13.21 -15.20 8.13
N ASN A 97 -14.34 -15.88 8.26
CA ASN A 97 -15.47 -15.38 9.03
C ASN A 97 -15.08 -15.14 10.49
N ASP A 98 -14.44 -16.12 11.11
CA ASP A 98 -13.93 -16.00 12.48
C ASP A 98 -12.94 -14.84 12.57
N THR A 99 -11.97 -14.79 11.66
CA THR A 99 -10.95 -13.75 11.69
C THR A 99 -11.55 -12.37 11.54
N TYR A 100 -12.46 -12.14 10.58
CA TYR A 100 -13.03 -10.83 10.25
C TYR A 100 -14.09 -10.37 11.26
N PHE A 101 -14.95 -11.29 11.73
CA PHE A 101 -16.07 -10.98 12.60
C PHE A 101 -15.80 -11.16 14.08
N THR A 102 -14.65 -11.71 14.48
CA THR A 102 -14.25 -11.71 15.89
C THR A 102 -14.20 -10.28 16.42
N PRO A 103 -14.98 -9.94 17.46
CA PRO A 103 -15.00 -8.59 18.01
C PRO A 103 -13.63 -8.20 18.56
N LEU A 104 -13.17 -7.01 18.19
CA LEU A 104 -12.00 -6.41 18.82
C LEU A 104 -12.30 -6.03 20.28
N SER A 105 -11.30 -6.12 21.15
CA SER A 105 -11.44 -5.60 22.52
C SER A 105 -11.80 -4.11 22.49
N CYS A 106 -12.55 -3.62 23.48
CA CYS A 106 -12.93 -2.20 23.55
C CYS A 106 -11.69 -1.27 23.49
N LYS A 107 -10.60 -1.68 24.16
CA LYS A 107 -9.31 -0.97 24.14
C LYS A 107 -8.74 -0.88 22.72
N ASP A 108 -8.71 -1.99 21.99
CA ASP A 108 -8.19 -2.02 20.62
C ASP A 108 -9.08 -1.22 19.66
N GLN A 109 -10.40 -1.21 19.86
CA GLN A 109 -11.32 -0.39 19.08
C GLN A 109 -11.04 1.11 19.27
N LEU A 110 -10.81 1.56 20.50
CA LEU A 110 -10.51 2.96 20.81
C LEU A 110 -9.19 3.41 20.17
N ILE A 111 -8.11 2.64 20.41
CA ILE A 111 -6.77 2.92 19.83
C ILE A 111 -6.87 2.96 18.31
N SER A 112 -7.59 1.99 17.74
CA SER A 112 -7.79 1.87 16.31
C SER A 112 -8.54 3.05 15.69
N ARG A 113 -9.55 3.58 16.38
CA ARG A 113 -10.30 4.77 15.94
C ARG A 113 -9.43 6.02 16.01
N GLU A 114 -8.66 6.19 17.10
CA GLU A 114 -7.74 7.32 17.25
C GLU A 114 -6.68 7.33 16.14
N GLN A 115 -6.04 6.19 15.87
CA GLN A 115 -5.06 6.10 14.78
C GLN A 115 -5.67 6.36 13.41
N ALA A 116 -6.90 5.89 13.15
CA ALA A 116 -7.61 6.17 11.91
C ALA A 116 -7.91 7.68 11.74
N GLN A 117 -8.27 8.36 12.83
CA GLN A 117 -8.47 9.81 12.84
C GLN A 117 -7.16 10.57 12.58
N ILE A 118 -6.06 10.17 13.23
CA ILE A 118 -4.73 10.74 13.01
C ILE A 118 -4.33 10.59 11.55
N LEU A 119 -4.45 9.38 10.98
CA LEU A 119 -4.14 9.11 9.57
C LEU A 119 -5.03 9.93 8.63
N GLY A 120 -6.33 10.03 8.91
CA GLY A 120 -7.25 10.86 8.14
C GLY A 120 -6.86 12.34 8.16
N SER A 121 -6.41 12.84 9.31
CA SER A 121 -5.94 14.21 9.48
C SER A 121 -4.64 14.48 8.72
N ILE A 122 -3.66 13.57 8.81
CA ILE A 122 -2.40 13.63 8.03
C ILE A 122 -2.70 13.69 6.54
N ARG A 123 -3.57 12.81 6.02
CA ARG A 123 -3.96 12.80 4.60
C ARG A 123 -4.57 14.13 4.16
N ARG A 124 -5.43 14.72 4.99
CA ARG A 124 -6.06 16.01 4.71
C ARG A 124 -5.02 17.13 4.64
N ILE A 125 -4.06 17.17 5.57
CA ILE A 125 -2.97 18.15 5.57
C ILE A 125 -2.14 18.01 4.29
N ILE A 126 -1.74 16.77 3.94
CA ILE A 126 -0.97 16.49 2.72
C ILE A 126 -1.70 17.00 1.47
N GLN A 127 -3.00 16.71 1.35
CA GLN A 127 -3.81 17.15 0.22
C GLN A 127 -3.97 18.68 0.17
N ASN A 128 -4.33 19.30 1.29
CA ASN A 128 -4.61 20.73 1.37
C ASN A 128 -3.36 21.59 1.12
N MET A 129 -2.19 21.11 1.56
CA MET A 129 -0.92 21.82 1.42
C MET A 129 -0.11 21.34 0.20
N ASN A 130 -0.67 20.45 -0.62
CA ASN A 130 -0.01 19.84 -1.78
C ASN A 130 1.39 19.28 -1.43
N LEU A 131 1.46 18.56 -0.31
CA LEU A 131 2.71 17.97 0.16
C LEU A 131 2.92 16.60 -0.48
N ILE A 132 4.19 16.19 -0.54
CA ILE A 132 4.58 14.83 -0.84
C ILE A 132 5.39 14.27 0.31
N ILE A 133 5.27 12.95 0.51
CA ILE A 133 6.12 12.18 1.41
C ILE A 133 6.91 11.19 0.56
N ARG A 134 8.24 11.20 0.66
CA ARG A 134 9.12 10.29 -0.08
C ARG A 134 10.20 9.72 0.83
N VAL A 135 10.55 8.46 0.61
CA VAL A 135 11.73 7.85 1.24
C VAL A 135 12.96 8.38 0.52
N THR A 136 13.94 8.86 1.28
CA THR A 136 15.24 9.28 0.73
C THR A 136 16.15 8.07 0.62
N ASP A 137 16.95 8.01 -0.43
CA ASP A 137 17.90 6.93 -0.71
C ASP A 137 18.98 6.78 0.39
N LYS A 138 19.33 7.89 1.06
CA LYS A 138 20.32 7.93 2.14
C LYS A 138 19.63 8.07 3.49
N GLY A 139 19.66 6.99 4.27
CA GLY A 139 19.44 7.05 5.72
C GLY A 139 18.04 6.76 6.24
N ASN A 140 17.16 6.10 5.47
CA ASN A 140 15.77 5.81 5.89
C ASN A 140 15.00 7.06 6.35
N ASN A 141 15.39 8.23 5.87
CA ASN A 141 14.70 9.47 6.20
C ASN A 141 13.51 9.66 5.27
N LEU A 142 12.49 10.36 5.78
CA LEU A 142 11.35 10.77 4.99
C LEU A 142 11.54 12.24 4.60
N TYR A 143 11.56 12.50 3.29
CA TYR A 143 11.33 13.83 2.75
C TYR A 143 9.84 14.14 2.89
N ILE A 144 9.53 15.29 3.49
CA ILE A 144 8.20 15.88 3.49
C ILE A 144 8.34 17.33 3.03
N GLY A 145 7.65 17.69 1.96
CA GLY A 145 7.68 19.05 1.45
C GLY A 145 6.67 19.27 0.33
N SER A 146 6.63 20.49 -0.21
CA SER A 146 5.73 20.84 -1.31
C SER A 146 6.07 20.03 -2.57
N ALA A 147 5.05 19.48 -3.22
CA ALA A 147 5.19 18.78 -4.49
C ALA A 147 5.89 19.66 -5.54
N ILE A 148 5.52 20.95 -5.59
CA ILE A 148 6.03 21.92 -6.56
C ILE A 148 7.52 22.21 -6.31
N GLU A 149 7.90 22.41 -5.05
CA GLU A 149 9.30 22.67 -4.70
C GLU A 149 10.17 21.45 -4.98
N PHE A 150 9.66 20.25 -4.66
CA PHE A 150 10.33 19.01 -4.99
C PHE A 150 10.56 18.87 -6.51
N GLU A 151 9.53 19.10 -7.33
CA GLU A 151 9.65 19.05 -8.79
C GLU A 151 10.68 20.05 -9.30
N LYS A 152 10.70 21.28 -8.79
CA LYS A 152 11.72 22.29 -9.13
C LYS A 152 13.13 21.85 -8.75
N LYS A 153 13.31 21.32 -7.53
CA LYS A 153 14.61 20.81 -7.04
C LYS A 153 15.07 19.62 -7.88
N ALA A 154 14.17 18.70 -8.22
CA ALA A 154 14.45 17.56 -9.09
C ALA A 154 14.87 18.01 -10.49
N GLN A 155 14.13 18.95 -11.11
CA GLN A 155 14.48 19.52 -12.41
C GLN A 155 15.83 20.22 -12.39
N LYS A 156 16.11 21.02 -11.36
CA LYS A 156 17.42 21.67 -11.20
C LYS A 156 18.55 20.65 -11.09
N PHE A 157 18.39 19.65 -10.23
CA PHE A 157 19.36 18.56 -10.10
C PHE A 157 19.58 17.83 -11.43
N PHE A 158 18.51 17.61 -12.22
CA PHE A 158 18.62 17.03 -13.56
C PHE A 158 19.46 17.90 -14.49
N SER A 159 19.24 19.21 -14.51
CA SER A 159 20.01 20.16 -15.30
C SER A 159 21.48 20.23 -14.87
N ASP A 160 21.74 20.17 -13.56
CA ASP A 160 23.08 20.38 -13.01
C ASP A 160 23.98 19.15 -13.14
N THR A 161 23.42 17.93 -13.09
CA THR A 161 24.21 16.69 -12.96
C THR A 161 24.27 15.83 -14.21
N ASN A 162 23.40 16.03 -15.20
CA ASN A 162 23.19 15.09 -16.31
C ASN A 162 23.01 13.63 -15.83
N ALA A 163 22.59 13.40 -14.59
CA ALA A 163 22.57 12.08 -13.95
C ALA A 163 21.45 11.15 -14.47
N PHE A 164 20.65 11.60 -15.45
CA PHE A 164 19.52 10.85 -15.97
C PHE A 164 19.56 10.82 -17.50
N ILE A 165 19.19 9.67 -18.04
CA ILE A 165 18.96 9.47 -19.48
C ILE A 165 17.46 9.49 -19.68
N GLU A 166 16.97 10.33 -20.59
CA GLU A 166 15.58 10.26 -21.03
C GLU A 166 15.38 8.93 -21.76
N LEU A 167 14.55 8.06 -21.19
CA LEU A 167 14.19 6.81 -21.83
C LEU A 167 13.14 7.10 -22.89
N SER A 168 13.37 6.61 -24.12
CA SER A 168 12.45 6.74 -25.24
C SER A 168 11.11 6.01 -25.01
N SER A 169 11.08 5.11 -24.03
CA SER A 169 9.90 4.39 -23.58
C SER A 169 9.99 4.13 -22.07
N ASN A 170 8.84 3.97 -21.41
CA ASN A 170 8.80 3.64 -19.98
C ASN A 170 9.16 2.15 -19.81
N PRO A 171 10.34 1.79 -19.27
CA PRO A 171 10.76 0.39 -19.14
C PRO A 171 9.87 -0.38 -18.16
N PHE A 172 9.15 0.33 -17.29
CA PHE A 172 8.20 -0.29 -16.39
C PHE A 172 6.92 -0.72 -17.10
N ASN A 173 6.59 -0.25 -18.31
CA ASN A 173 5.38 -0.73 -19.00
C ASN A 173 5.49 -2.24 -19.32
N GLU A 174 6.66 -2.71 -19.75
CA GLU A 174 6.89 -4.14 -20.01
C GLU A 174 6.84 -5.00 -18.74
N ILE A 175 7.15 -4.41 -17.59
CA ILE A 175 7.11 -5.08 -16.28
C ILE A 175 5.72 -4.98 -15.67
N LEU A 176 5.01 -3.86 -15.85
CA LEU A 176 3.67 -3.62 -15.34
C LEU A 176 2.73 -4.72 -15.83
N ASP A 177 2.75 -4.99 -17.14
CA ASP A 177 1.92 -6.02 -17.77
C ASP A 177 2.23 -7.43 -17.23
N LYS A 178 3.49 -7.70 -16.84
CA LYS A 178 3.90 -8.96 -16.21
C LYS A 178 3.44 -9.06 -14.75
N VAL A 179 3.36 -7.95 -14.02
CA VAL A 179 2.94 -7.92 -12.61
C VAL A 179 1.42 -7.91 -12.47
N THR A 180 0.67 -7.34 -13.41
CA THR A 180 -0.81 -7.43 -13.46
C THR A 180 -1.35 -8.76 -13.97
N GLN A 181 -0.50 -9.65 -14.50
CA GLN A 181 -0.89 -11.00 -14.94
C GLN A 181 -0.80 -12.09 -13.84
N LEU A 182 -0.70 -11.72 -12.55
CA LEU A 182 -0.66 -12.66 -11.41
C LEU A 182 -1.97 -12.74 -10.63
#